data_AF-A0A453PSS1-F1
#
_entry.id   AF-A0A453PSS1-F1
#
_cell.length_a   1.000
_cell.length_b   1.000
_cell.length_c   1.000
_cell.angle_alpha   90.00
_cell.angle_beta   90.00
_cell.angle_gamma   90.00
#
_symmetry.space_group_name_H-M   'P 1'
#
loop_
_entity.id
_entity.type
_entity.pdbx_description
1 polymer ?
#
loop_
_entity_poly.entity_id
_entity_poly.type
_entity_poly.pdbx_seq_one_letter_code
_entity_poly.pdbx_strand_id
1 'polypeptide(L)'
;PERRKKKNRAAAAIATADRGREAMGAAVAEWTVAAVLLQVAGLSLFLYGFFPVKPTLPGFSGAESYRAPSCGPVGCGEGPALPPDQLRSLYRELSEVPHVYDRLVLMVIDGLPAEFVLGRGGKPPAREMMESMPYTQSLLAGCRAVGYHAKAAPPTVTMPRLKAMVSGAIGGFLDVALNFNTQAFLDDNILDQLHTIGYKLVMLGDETWIKLFPTLFYRQDGVSSFYVKDTVEVDFNVSRHLESELAAKDWDALILHYLGLDHVGHIGGRQSNLMTPKLKEMDDVIRRIHAAVTSIQDNSHRTLLVVVSDHGMTEVGNHGGSSYEETDSLALFIGHSVESSHCSPYDQKEALQVDLAPTLALLFGIPIPKNNIGVLLPELFNSLADDQKLRTLELNSWQILRLLQKQRPAFCSEDCVDSKDDFGADMLPESTEKKLCRLLSKAFASHRSSLLHRDSNFRSVEAAGLFGAAVDSYSGFLRHAKTTLFACLCNLLDDYFMFFSCRNYLLHI
;
A
#
# COMPACT_ATOMS: atom_id res chain seq x y z
N PRO A 1 52.26 -75.15 20.44
CA PRO A 1 51.58 -75.06 19.11
C PRO A 1 50.12 -74.55 19.20
N GLU A 2 49.27 -75.17 20.03
CA GLU A 2 47.84 -74.82 20.15
C GLU A 2 47.56 -73.44 20.76
N ARG A 3 48.30 -73.04 21.82
CA ARG A 3 48.15 -71.69 22.42
C ARG A 3 48.41 -70.56 21.41
N ARG A 4 49.33 -70.76 20.46
CA ARG A 4 49.67 -69.78 19.41
C ARG A 4 48.56 -69.67 18.35
N LYS A 5 47.93 -70.80 17.97
CA LYS A 5 46.74 -70.80 17.10
C LYS A 5 45.53 -70.12 17.74
N LYS A 6 45.30 -70.30 19.04
CA LYS A 6 44.22 -69.61 19.77
C LYS A 6 44.43 -68.09 19.84
N LYS A 7 45.65 -67.63 20.12
CA LYS A 7 45.98 -66.19 20.09
C LYS A 7 45.79 -65.56 18.70
N ASN A 8 46.21 -66.24 17.63
CA ASN A 8 46.05 -65.73 16.27
C ASN A 8 44.58 -65.67 15.84
N ARG A 9 43.75 -66.64 16.26
CA ARG A 9 42.29 -66.61 16.02
C ARG A 9 41.59 -65.48 16.79
N ALA A 10 41.99 -65.24 18.05
CA ALA A 10 41.45 -64.13 18.84
C ALA A 10 41.84 -62.76 18.25
N ALA A 11 43.11 -62.59 17.83
CA ALA A 11 43.56 -61.36 17.17
C ALA A 11 42.86 -61.11 15.84
N ALA A 12 42.64 -62.16 15.03
CA ALA A 12 41.88 -62.05 13.78
C ALA A 12 40.41 -61.65 14.02
N ALA A 13 39.77 -62.20 15.06
CA ALA A 13 38.39 -61.87 15.44
C ALA A 13 38.23 -60.42 15.95
N ILE A 14 39.23 -59.90 16.68
CA ILE A 14 39.26 -58.50 17.13
C ILE A 14 39.43 -57.57 15.92
N ALA A 15 40.34 -57.89 15.00
CA ALA A 15 40.56 -57.08 13.79
C ALA A 15 39.34 -57.04 12.86
N THR A 16 38.56 -58.12 12.74
CA THR A 16 37.28 -58.09 11.99
C THR A 16 36.20 -57.31 12.73
N ALA A 17 36.16 -57.37 14.06
CA ALA A 17 35.21 -56.58 14.85
C ALA A 17 35.53 -55.07 14.80
N ASP A 18 36.81 -54.69 14.83
CA ASP A 18 37.25 -53.30 14.65
C ASP A 18 36.96 -52.79 13.24
N ARG A 19 37.25 -53.57 12.19
CA ARG A 19 36.85 -53.20 10.82
C ARG A 19 35.33 -53.06 10.67
N GLY A 20 34.55 -53.89 11.35
CA GLY A 20 33.09 -53.79 11.36
C GLY A 20 32.61 -52.52 12.06
N ARG A 21 33.25 -52.10 13.16
CA ARG A 21 32.96 -50.83 13.84
C ARG A 21 33.37 -49.62 13.02
N GLU A 22 34.54 -49.65 12.37
CA GLU A 22 34.99 -48.59 11.49
C GLU A 22 34.07 -48.42 10.29
N ALA A 23 33.67 -49.52 9.63
CA ALA A 23 32.73 -49.49 8.53
C ALA A 23 31.33 -48.98 8.95
N MET A 24 30.85 -49.39 10.13
CA MET A 24 29.59 -48.89 10.68
C MET A 24 29.67 -47.41 11.05
N GLY A 25 30.80 -46.95 11.61
CA GLY A 25 31.05 -45.54 11.91
C GLY A 25 31.12 -44.69 10.65
N ALA A 26 31.78 -45.18 9.59
CA ALA A 26 31.84 -44.51 8.29
C ALA A 26 30.44 -44.37 7.65
N ALA A 27 29.63 -45.44 7.67
CA ALA A 27 28.26 -45.40 7.17
C ALA A 27 27.38 -44.42 7.96
N VAL A 28 27.47 -44.41 9.30
CA VAL A 28 26.73 -43.45 10.14
C VAL A 28 27.16 -42.01 9.86
N ALA A 29 28.46 -41.76 9.65
CA ALA A 29 28.97 -40.45 9.27
C ALA A 29 28.42 -40.01 7.90
N GLU A 30 28.40 -40.89 6.90
CA GLU A 30 27.82 -40.62 5.58
C GLU A 30 26.31 -40.27 5.67
N TRP A 31 25.53 -41.05 6.42
CA TRP A 31 24.10 -40.76 6.63
C TRP A 31 23.88 -39.44 7.37
N THR A 32 24.74 -39.11 8.34
CA THR A 32 24.67 -37.84 9.07
C THR A 32 24.96 -36.67 8.15
N VAL A 33 26.00 -36.77 7.32
CA VAL A 33 26.33 -35.74 6.32
C VAL A 33 25.20 -35.58 5.31
N ALA A 34 24.63 -36.67 4.80
CA ALA A 34 23.49 -36.63 3.88
C ALA A 34 22.25 -35.96 4.52
N ALA A 35 21.94 -36.27 5.79
CA ALA A 35 20.84 -35.66 6.50
C ALA A 35 21.04 -34.16 6.71
N VAL A 36 22.26 -33.73 7.06
CA VAL A 36 22.60 -32.31 7.19
C VAL A 36 22.48 -31.59 5.84
N LEU A 37 22.99 -32.18 4.76
CA LEU A 37 22.86 -31.61 3.41
C LEU A 37 21.38 -31.47 3.00
N LEU A 38 20.54 -32.46 3.31
CA LEU A 38 19.11 -32.41 3.04
C LEU A 38 18.41 -31.34 3.89
N GLN A 39 18.79 -31.16 5.15
CA GLN A 39 18.29 -30.06 6.00
C GLN A 39 18.72 -28.70 5.47
N VAL A 40 19.98 -28.54 5.06
CA VAL A 40 20.48 -27.28 4.47
C VAL A 40 19.78 -26.99 3.15
N ALA A 41 19.58 -27.99 2.29
CA ALA A 41 18.83 -27.84 1.04
C ALA A 41 17.36 -27.47 1.31
N GLY A 42 16.71 -28.16 2.24
CA GLY A 42 15.33 -27.87 2.66
C GLY A 42 15.19 -26.48 3.26
N LEU A 43 16.10 -26.07 4.14
CA LEU A 43 16.15 -24.72 4.70
C LEU A 43 16.42 -23.68 3.61
N SER A 44 17.31 -23.95 2.65
CA SER A 44 17.60 -23.03 1.55
C SER A 44 16.39 -22.85 0.63
N LEU A 45 15.70 -23.93 0.29
CA LEU A 45 14.45 -23.88 -0.48
C LEU A 45 13.36 -23.13 0.29
N PHE A 46 13.23 -23.38 1.59
CA PHE A 46 12.31 -22.64 2.45
C PHE A 46 12.66 -21.16 2.48
N LEU A 47 13.92 -20.79 2.72
CA LEU A 47 14.33 -19.40 2.81
C LEU A 47 14.13 -18.66 1.48
N TYR A 48 14.49 -19.28 0.35
CA TYR A 48 14.35 -18.68 -0.97
C TYR A 48 12.89 -18.57 -1.43
N GLY A 49 12.06 -19.59 -1.16
CA GLY A 49 10.65 -19.60 -1.51
C GLY A 49 9.76 -18.78 -0.59
N PHE A 50 10.07 -18.75 0.71
CA PHE A 50 9.29 -18.05 1.74
C PHE A 50 9.69 -16.59 1.93
N PHE A 51 10.95 -16.25 1.66
CA PHE A 51 11.47 -14.88 1.77
C PHE A 51 12.06 -14.41 0.41
N PRO A 52 11.24 -14.27 -0.64
CA PRO A 52 11.74 -13.80 -1.92
C PRO A 52 12.30 -12.38 -1.78
N VAL A 53 13.57 -12.19 -2.18
CA VAL A 53 14.21 -10.88 -2.26
C VAL A 53 13.66 -10.16 -3.49
N LYS A 54 12.94 -9.06 -3.27
CA LYS A 54 12.28 -8.31 -4.33
C LYS A 54 13.26 -7.34 -4.97
N PRO A 55 13.40 -7.31 -6.31
CA PRO A 55 14.10 -6.22 -6.98
C PRO A 55 13.33 -4.92 -6.76
N THR A 56 13.88 -4.01 -5.96
CA THR A 56 13.34 -2.66 -5.75
C THR A 56 14.10 -1.64 -6.60
N LEU A 57 13.43 -0.51 -6.86
CA LEU A 57 14.08 0.66 -7.43
C LEU A 57 14.77 1.44 -6.30
N PRO A 58 16.06 1.82 -6.46
CA PRO A 58 16.79 2.55 -5.43
C PRO A 58 16.45 4.05 -5.42
N GLY A 59 16.56 4.64 -4.23
CA GLY A 59 16.39 6.08 -4.00
C GLY A 59 14.94 6.55 -4.03
N PHE A 60 14.77 7.86 -4.14
CA PHE A 60 13.48 8.54 -4.13
C PHE A 60 13.02 8.87 -5.55
N SER A 61 11.71 8.95 -5.76
CA SER A 61 11.13 9.48 -6.99
C SER A 61 11.37 10.98 -7.07
N GLY A 62 11.78 11.46 -8.23
CA GLY A 62 11.95 12.88 -8.53
C GLY A 62 11.31 13.27 -9.86
N ALA A 63 11.91 14.24 -10.55
CA ALA A 63 11.43 14.75 -11.84
C ALA A 63 11.29 13.67 -12.93
N GLU A 64 12.01 12.56 -12.81
CA GLU A 64 11.89 11.42 -13.70
C GLU A 64 10.51 10.75 -13.63
N SER A 65 9.78 10.83 -12.51
CA SER A 65 8.46 10.20 -12.35
C SER A 65 7.43 10.74 -13.35
N TYR A 66 7.63 11.97 -13.82
CA TYR A 66 6.74 12.70 -14.74
C TYR A 66 7.12 12.55 -16.22
N ARG A 67 8.05 11.64 -16.54
CA ARG A 67 8.46 11.34 -17.93
C ARG A 67 8.15 9.88 -18.26
N ALA A 68 8.03 9.56 -19.54
CA ALA A 68 7.87 8.18 -19.97
C ALA A 68 9.13 7.35 -19.59
N PRO A 69 8.98 6.12 -19.08
CA PRO A 69 10.12 5.25 -18.79
C PRO A 69 10.87 4.87 -20.07
N SER A 70 12.19 5.00 -20.08
CA SER A 70 13.06 4.56 -21.18
C SER A 70 13.59 3.14 -20.93
N CYS A 71 13.86 2.39 -22.00
CA CYS A 71 14.39 1.03 -21.88
C CYS A 71 15.91 0.94 -21.67
N GLY A 72 16.64 2.06 -21.82
CA GLY A 72 18.06 2.16 -21.53
C GLY A 72 18.40 2.46 -20.06
N PRO A 73 19.66 2.30 -19.64
CA PRO A 73 20.11 2.75 -18.33
C PRO A 73 19.86 4.25 -18.22
N VAL A 74 18.96 4.64 -17.32
CA VAL A 74 18.69 6.05 -17.01
C VAL A 74 19.95 6.62 -16.41
N GLY A 75 20.65 7.47 -17.15
CA GLY A 75 21.68 8.33 -16.58
C GLY A 75 21.02 9.19 -15.52
N CYS A 76 21.35 8.93 -14.25
CA CYS A 76 20.98 9.83 -13.17
C CYS A 76 21.77 11.12 -13.37
N GLY A 77 21.19 12.07 -14.11
CA GLY A 77 21.60 13.45 -14.01
C GLY A 77 21.19 13.94 -12.63
N GLU A 78 22.04 13.71 -11.62
CA GLU A 78 21.95 14.42 -10.35
C GLU A 78 22.24 15.89 -10.63
N GLY A 79 21.21 16.61 -11.07
CA GLY A 79 21.23 18.05 -11.03
C GLY A 79 21.40 18.51 -9.57
N PRO A 80 21.92 19.72 -9.34
CA PRO A 80 22.01 20.27 -7.99
C PRO A 80 20.64 20.23 -7.31
N ALA A 81 20.62 19.87 -6.01
CA ALA A 81 19.40 19.83 -5.22
C ALA A 81 18.71 21.21 -5.29
N LEU A 82 17.51 21.24 -5.86
CA LEU A 82 16.73 22.47 -5.97
C LEU A 82 16.18 22.86 -4.59
N PRO A 83 16.09 24.16 -4.27
CA PRO A 83 15.35 24.61 -3.11
C PRO A 83 13.89 24.13 -3.16
N PRO A 84 13.24 23.89 -2.00
CA PRO A 84 11.88 23.33 -1.94
C PRO A 84 10.84 24.04 -2.82
N ASP A 85 10.84 25.38 -2.85
CA ASP A 85 9.89 26.17 -3.65
C ASP A 85 10.10 25.99 -5.16
N GLN A 86 11.37 25.91 -5.59
CA GLN A 86 11.70 25.67 -6.99
C GLN A 86 11.35 24.24 -7.41
N LEU A 87 11.59 23.27 -6.52
CA LEU A 87 11.23 21.88 -6.75
C LEU A 87 9.72 21.70 -6.87
N ARG A 88 8.94 22.34 -6.00
CA ARG A 88 7.47 22.37 -6.08
C ARG A 88 6.98 22.96 -7.41
N SER A 89 7.59 24.05 -7.86
CA SER A 89 7.29 24.64 -9.17
C SER A 89 7.63 23.71 -10.33
N LEU A 90 8.79 23.03 -10.27
CA LEU A 90 9.22 22.08 -11.27
C LEU A 90 8.25 20.89 -11.37
N TYR A 91 7.83 20.31 -10.23
CA TYR A 91 6.88 19.20 -10.21
C TYR A 91 5.53 19.60 -10.79
N ARG A 92 5.05 20.81 -10.48
CA ARG A 92 3.81 21.35 -11.06
C ARG A 92 3.90 21.52 -12.57
N GLU A 93 5.05 21.96 -13.08
CA GLU A 93 5.27 22.12 -14.53
C GLU A 93 5.33 20.76 -15.22
N LEU A 94 6.08 19.80 -14.68
CA LEU A 94 6.28 18.49 -15.29
C LEU A 94 5.05 17.57 -15.18
N SER A 95 4.27 17.67 -14.10
CA SER A 95 3.09 16.83 -13.91
C SER A 95 2.00 17.14 -14.93
N GLU A 96 1.87 18.41 -15.34
CA GLU A 96 0.74 18.94 -16.13
C GLU A 96 -0.62 18.76 -15.41
N VAL A 97 -0.59 18.50 -14.10
CA VAL A 97 -1.76 18.30 -13.26
C VAL A 97 -1.69 19.29 -12.09
N PRO A 98 -2.72 20.12 -11.88
CA PRO A 98 -2.77 21.00 -10.72
C PRO A 98 -2.90 20.16 -9.44
N HIS A 99 -2.23 20.57 -8.35
CA HIS A 99 -2.54 20.02 -7.04
C HIS A 99 -3.98 20.39 -6.68
N VAL A 100 -4.68 19.45 -6.05
CA VAL A 100 -6.09 19.62 -5.64
C VAL A 100 -6.17 20.17 -4.23
N TYR A 101 -5.17 19.86 -3.40
CA TYR A 101 -5.11 20.22 -2.00
C TYR A 101 -3.74 20.79 -1.61
N ASP A 102 -3.77 21.71 -0.67
CA ASP A 102 -2.59 22.37 -0.09
C ASP A 102 -2.20 21.73 1.24
N ARG A 103 -3.21 21.28 2.01
CA ARG A 103 -3.01 20.69 3.34
C ARG A 103 -3.63 19.31 3.48
N LEU A 104 -2.97 18.48 4.30
CA LEU A 104 -3.43 17.14 4.64
C LEU A 104 -3.70 17.03 6.15
N VAL A 105 -4.85 16.49 6.53
CA VAL A 105 -5.01 15.86 7.84
C VAL A 105 -5.21 14.36 7.61
N LEU A 106 -4.26 13.56 8.08
CA LEU A 106 -4.32 12.09 8.02
C LEU A 106 -4.60 11.57 9.43
N MET A 107 -5.83 11.12 9.67
CA MET A 107 -6.26 10.54 10.93
C MET A 107 -6.33 9.03 10.80
N VAL A 108 -5.45 8.32 11.51
CA VAL A 108 -5.47 6.88 11.64
C VAL A 108 -6.25 6.50 12.90
N ILE A 109 -7.27 5.65 12.76
CA ILE A 109 -7.98 5.02 13.88
C ILE A 109 -7.59 3.55 13.85
N ASP A 110 -6.67 3.16 14.74
CA ASP A 110 -6.11 1.81 14.80
C ASP A 110 -7.22 0.77 14.99
N GLY A 111 -7.20 -0.27 14.16
CA GLY A 111 -8.10 -1.41 14.24
C GLY A 111 -9.56 -1.14 13.83
N LEU A 112 -9.92 0.02 13.26
CA LEU A 112 -11.30 0.32 12.84
C LEU A 112 -11.71 -0.45 11.57
N PRO A 113 -12.62 -1.44 11.65
CA PRO A 113 -13.10 -2.16 10.48
C PRO A 113 -13.96 -1.25 9.59
N ALA A 114 -13.78 -1.30 8.27
CA ALA A 114 -14.56 -0.47 7.34
C ALA A 114 -16.06 -0.75 7.46
N GLU A 115 -16.47 -2.00 7.68
CA GLU A 115 -17.87 -2.36 7.83
C GLU A 115 -18.58 -1.69 9.03
N PHE A 116 -17.87 -1.18 10.04
CA PHE A 116 -18.48 -0.40 11.12
C PHE A 116 -19.01 0.95 10.62
N VAL A 117 -18.44 1.47 9.53
CA VAL A 117 -18.78 2.79 8.98
C VAL A 117 -19.54 2.68 7.66
N LEU A 118 -19.14 1.76 6.77
CA LEU A 118 -19.66 1.62 5.40
C LEU A 118 -20.64 0.45 5.25
N GLY A 119 -20.70 -0.45 6.22
CA GLY A 119 -21.52 -1.65 6.15
C GLY A 119 -20.87 -2.74 5.30
N ARG A 120 -21.61 -3.81 4.98
CA ARG A 120 -21.08 -4.97 4.24
C ARG A 120 -22.12 -5.62 3.34
N GLY A 121 -21.72 -6.06 2.15
CA GLY A 121 -22.58 -6.79 1.22
C GLY A 121 -23.78 -5.97 0.73
N GLY A 122 -23.56 -4.67 0.49
CA GLY A 122 -24.60 -3.71 0.09
C GLY A 122 -25.60 -3.39 1.20
N LYS A 123 -25.32 -3.78 2.45
CA LYS A 123 -26.14 -3.46 3.62
C LYS A 123 -25.46 -2.36 4.44
N PRO A 124 -26.23 -1.46 5.08
CA PRO A 124 -25.67 -0.47 5.99
C PRO A 124 -25.02 -1.13 7.22
N PRO A 125 -24.19 -0.38 7.96
CA PRO A 125 -23.67 -0.84 9.26
C PRO A 125 -24.81 -1.20 10.23
N ALA A 126 -24.45 -1.92 11.30
CA ALA A 126 -25.38 -2.14 12.41
C ALA A 126 -25.86 -0.79 12.98
N ARG A 127 -27.12 -0.76 13.43
CA ARG A 127 -27.76 0.47 13.90
C ARG A 127 -26.98 1.12 15.03
N GLU A 128 -26.46 0.33 15.95
CA GLU A 128 -25.64 0.80 17.06
C GLU A 128 -24.37 1.51 16.57
N MET A 129 -23.74 1.02 15.51
CA MET A 129 -22.54 1.63 14.92
C MET A 129 -22.88 2.95 14.23
N MET A 130 -23.98 2.98 13.47
CA MET A 130 -24.47 4.22 12.84
C MET A 130 -24.81 5.30 13.87
N GLU A 131 -25.52 4.93 14.95
CA GLU A 131 -25.88 5.84 16.05
C GLU A 131 -24.65 6.25 16.89
N SER A 132 -23.54 5.51 16.77
CA SER A 132 -22.26 5.86 17.40
C SER A 132 -21.41 6.81 16.56
N MET A 133 -21.66 6.91 15.25
CA MET A 133 -20.94 7.83 14.35
C MET A 133 -21.86 8.74 13.53
N PRO A 134 -22.80 9.46 14.15
CA PRO A 134 -23.83 10.21 13.43
C PRO A 134 -23.26 11.31 12.53
N TYR A 135 -22.15 11.96 12.91
CA TYR A 135 -21.54 13.00 12.08
C TYR A 135 -20.94 12.41 10.81
N THR A 136 -20.18 11.34 10.94
CA THR A 136 -19.57 10.61 9.81
C THR A 136 -20.64 10.08 8.87
N GLN A 137 -21.72 9.49 9.41
CA GLN A 137 -22.86 9.05 8.61
C GLN A 137 -23.53 10.22 7.87
N SER A 138 -23.62 11.41 8.49
CA SER A 138 -24.17 12.60 7.83
C SER A 138 -23.31 13.09 6.67
N LEU A 139 -21.98 12.94 6.76
CA LEU A 139 -21.07 13.30 5.67
C LEU A 139 -21.21 12.36 4.48
N LEU A 140 -21.31 11.05 4.76
CA LEU A 140 -21.54 10.03 3.73
C LEU A 140 -22.91 10.22 3.05
N ALA A 141 -23.98 10.40 3.82
CA ALA A 141 -25.32 10.62 3.29
C ALA A 141 -25.47 11.96 2.55
N GLY A 142 -24.69 12.97 2.93
CA GLY A 142 -24.72 14.31 2.34
C GLY A 142 -23.77 14.51 1.15
N CYS A 143 -23.15 13.44 0.63
CA CYS A 143 -22.14 13.50 -0.42
C CYS A 143 -21.04 14.54 -0.07
N ARG A 144 -20.49 14.44 1.14
CA ARG A 144 -19.32 15.24 1.59
C ARG A 144 -18.14 14.37 1.96
N ALA A 145 -18.33 13.06 1.93
CA ALA A 145 -17.28 12.07 2.09
C ALA A 145 -17.48 10.91 1.12
N VAL A 146 -16.38 10.28 0.75
CA VAL A 146 -16.36 9.01 0.02
C VAL A 146 -15.55 7.99 0.80
N GLY A 147 -16.14 6.82 1.03
CA GLY A 147 -15.55 5.72 1.78
C GLY A 147 -15.17 4.56 0.88
N TYR A 148 -14.08 3.88 1.23
CA TYR A 148 -13.60 2.66 0.61
C TYR A 148 -13.33 1.60 1.69
N HIS A 149 -13.65 0.35 1.36
CA HIS A 149 -13.08 -0.84 2.00
C HIS A 149 -11.64 -1.01 1.49
N ALA A 150 -10.69 -0.37 2.16
CA ALA A 150 -9.27 -0.37 1.79
C ALA A 150 -8.57 -1.64 2.32
N LYS A 151 -8.54 -2.69 1.51
CA LYS A 151 -8.03 -4.01 1.94
C LYS A 151 -6.56 -3.95 2.33
N ALA A 152 -6.30 -4.23 3.60
CA ALA A 152 -4.98 -4.35 4.20
C ALA A 152 -4.37 -5.72 3.86
N ALA A 153 -3.14 -5.74 3.37
CA ALA A 153 -2.43 -6.99 3.11
C ALA A 153 -1.95 -7.63 4.42
N PRO A 154 -1.96 -8.95 4.56
CA PRO A 154 -1.31 -9.60 5.70
C PRO A 154 0.22 -9.37 5.71
N PRO A 155 0.86 -9.31 6.90
CA PRO A 155 0.23 -9.34 8.22
C PRO A 155 -0.46 -8.00 8.52
N THR A 156 -1.66 -8.08 9.09
CA THR A 156 -2.50 -6.94 9.49
C THR A 156 -2.07 -6.43 10.87
N VAL A 157 -0.81 -5.98 10.94
CA VAL A 157 -0.21 -5.36 12.13
C VAL A 157 0.21 -3.92 11.82
N THR A 158 0.09 -3.03 12.80
CA THR A 158 0.23 -1.58 12.64
C THR A 158 1.41 -1.14 11.80
N MET A 159 2.65 -1.43 12.20
CA MET A 159 3.84 -0.90 11.52
C MET A 159 3.93 -1.27 10.02
N PRO A 160 3.79 -2.55 9.59
CA PRO A 160 3.73 -2.90 8.17
C PRO A 160 2.62 -2.19 7.39
N ARG A 161 1.46 -1.97 8.02
CA ARG A 161 0.31 -1.31 7.38
C ARG A 161 0.55 0.19 7.21
N LEU A 162 1.14 0.85 8.21
CA LEU A 162 1.59 2.25 8.09
C LEU A 162 2.55 2.42 6.91
N LYS A 163 3.58 1.56 6.81
CA LYS A 163 4.53 1.57 5.68
C LYS A 163 3.83 1.39 4.34
N ALA A 164 2.87 0.46 4.25
CA ALA A 164 2.13 0.20 3.02
C ALA A 164 1.26 1.38 2.58
N MET A 165 0.60 2.06 3.53
CA MET A 165 -0.22 3.24 3.25
C MET A 165 0.58 4.39 2.64
N VAL A 166 1.77 4.67 3.18
CA VAL A 166 2.56 5.84 2.77
C VAL A 166 3.48 5.60 1.58
N SER A 167 3.95 4.36 1.37
CA SER A 167 4.83 4.01 0.24
C SER A 167 4.07 3.42 -0.96
N GLY A 168 2.86 2.91 -0.72
CA GLY A 168 2.13 2.12 -1.72
C GLY A 168 2.82 0.80 -2.07
N ALA A 169 3.78 0.35 -1.25
CA ALA A 169 4.51 -0.89 -1.42
C ALA A 169 4.13 -1.90 -0.32
N ILE A 170 4.15 -3.19 -0.62
CA ILE A 170 3.98 -4.23 0.39
C ILE A 170 5.35 -4.82 0.70
N GLY A 171 5.80 -4.61 1.94
CA GLY A 171 7.02 -5.24 2.46
C GLY A 171 6.96 -6.77 2.33
N GLY A 172 8.10 -7.41 2.13
CA GLY A 172 8.21 -8.86 2.26
C GLY A 172 8.06 -9.29 3.72
N PHE A 173 7.76 -10.58 3.95
CA PHE A 173 7.74 -11.11 5.32
C PHE A 173 9.11 -10.97 6.01
N LEU A 174 10.21 -11.00 5.26
CA LEU A 174 11.56 -10.72 5.77
C LEU A 174 11.68 -9.29 6.28
N ASP A 175 11.11 -8.32 5.56
CA ASP A 175 11.13 -6.92 5.97
C ASP A 175 10.36 -6.77 7.28
N VAL A 176 9.22 -7.46 7.45
CA VAL A 176 8.48 -7.42 8.72
C VAL A 176 9.29 -8.05 9.86
N ALA A 177 9.91 -9.21 9.63
CA ALA A 177 10.69 -9.93 10.63
C ALA A 177 11.98 -9.20 11.04
N LEU A 178 12.67 -8.54 10.10
CA LEU A 178 13.88 -7.76 10.38
C LEU A 178 13.54 -6.39 10.98
N ASN A 179 12.38 -5.81 10.64
CA ASN A 179 11.91 -4.53 11.18
C ASN A 179 11.15 -4.67 12.51
N PHE A 180 11.07 -5.87 13.10
CA PHE A 180 10.50 -6.07 14.45
C PHE A 180 11.18 -5.21 15.53
N ASN A 181 12.38 -4.69 15.25
CA ASN A 181 13.13 -3.79 16.13
C ASN A 181 12.96 -2.28 15.82
N THR A 182 11.88 -1.88 15.12
CA THR A 182 11.54 -0.48 14.82
C THR A 182 12.72 0.34 14.26
N GLN A 183 13.27 -0.10 13.13
CA GLN A 183 14.27 0.70 12.40
C GLN A 183 13.58 1.80 11.57
N ALA A 184 14.30 2.89 11.33
CA ALA A 184 13.87 3.96 10.44
C ALA A 184 13.48 3.40 9.07
N PHE A 185 12.37 3.88 8.52
CA PHE A 185 11.91 3.51 7.19
C PHE A 185 12.62 4.39 6.16
N LEU A 186 13.41 3.78 5.30
CA LEU A 186 14.29 4.47 4.35
C LEU A 186 13.79 4.43 2.91
N ASP A 187 12.71 3.67 2.65
CA ASP A 187 12.12 3.61 1.33
C ASP A 187 11.29 4.86 1.06
N ASP A 188 11.27 5.26 -0.20
CA ASP A 188 10.49 6.38 -0.69
C ASP A 188 9.00 6.26 -0.32
N ASN A 189 8.42 7.37 0.14
CA ASN A 189 7.04 7.45 0.61
C ASN A 189 6.52 8.90 0.55
N ILE A 190 5.21 9.06 0.68
CA ILE A 190 4.57 10.37 0.56
C ILE A 190 5.03 11.38 1.62
N LEU A 191 5.45 10.97 2.82
CA LEU A 191 5.90 11.90 3.86
C LEU A 191 7.26 12.51 3.49
N ASP A 192 8.18 11.68 3.00
CA ASP A 192 9.46 12.16 2.47
C ASP A 192 9.26 13.08 1.26
N GLN A 193 8.35 12.73 0.36
CA GLN A 193 8.05 13.56 -0.82
C GLN A 193 7.47 14.93 -0.44
N LEU A 194 6.54 14.97 0.53
CA LEU A 194 6.01 16.23 1.07
C LEU A 194 7.10 17.05 1.78
N HIS A 195 7.88 16.42 2.65
CA HIS A 195 8.98 17.07 3.37
C HIS A 195 10.02 17.66 2.40
N THR A 196 10.34 16.94 1.32
CA THR A 196 11.30 17.37 0.30
C THR A 196 10.87 18.65 -0.43
N ILE A 197 9.55 18.86 -0.63
CA ILE A 197 9.01 20.11 -1.19
C ILE A 197 8.68 21.16 -0.12
N GLY A 198 9.20 20.98 1.10
CA GLY A 198 9.19 21.96 2.18
C GLY A 198 7.91 21.97 3.02
N TYR A 199 7.08 20.91 2.96
CA TYR A 199 5.92 20.80 3.83
C TYR A 199 6.35 20.62 5.28
N LYS A 200 5.69 21.34 6.18
CA LYS A 200 5.86 21.18 7.62
C LYS A 200 4.89 20.12 8.13
N LEU A 201 5.44 18.98 8.53
CA LEU A 201 4.68 17.84 9.02
C LEU A 201 4.57 17.87 10.55
N VAL A 202 3.37 17.67 11.08
CA VAL A 202 3.10 17.53 12.52
C VAL A 202 2.55 16.15 12.80
N MET A 203 3.00 15.49 13.87
CA MET A 203 2.53 14.14 14.24
C MET A 203 2.12 14.06 15.71
N LEU A 204 0.89 13.63 15.97
CA LEU A 204 0.38 13.36 17.32
C LEU A 204 -0.17 11.93 17.40
N GLY A 205 0.25 11.13 18.38
CA GLY A 205 -0.29 9.77 18.60
C GLY A 205 0.78 8.68 18.61
N ASP A 206 0.46 7.47 18.14
CA ASP A 206 1.37 6.31 18.27
C ASP A 206 2.83 6.59 17.85
N GLU A 207 3.75 6.42 18.80
CA GLU A 207 5.18 6.70 18.64
C GLU A 207 5.86 5.86 17.53
N THR A 208 5.20 4.83 17.01
CA THR A 208 5.63 4.09 15.81
C THR A 208 5.97 5.03 14.66
N TRP A 209 5.19 6.10 14.44
CA TRP A 209 5.49 7.08 13.38
C TRP A 209 6.83 7.76 13.59
N ILE A 210 7.16 8.17 14.83
CA ILE A 210 8.41 8.84 15.16
C ILE A 210 9.60 7.90 14.96
N LYS A 211 9.43 6.61 15.29
CA LYS A 211 10.48 5.59 15.07
C LYS A 211 10.71 5.32 13.59
N LEU A 212 9.64 5.29 12.79
CA LEU A 212 9.72 5.09 11.34
C LEU A 212 10.30 6.32 10.62
N PHE A 213 9.97 7.53 11.07
CA PHE A 213 10.27 8.80 10.39
C PHE A 213 10.96 9.81 11.33
N PRO A 214 12.13 9.49 11.90
CA PRO A 214 12.71 10.24 13.02
C PRO A 214 13.11 11.69 12.71
N THR A 215 13.20 12.07 11.43
CA THR A 215 13.69 13.39 11.00
C THR A 215 12.65 14.23 10.27
N LEU A 216 11.42 13.73 10.07
CA LEU A 216 10.45 14.39 9.17
C LEU A 216 9.52 15.38 9.85
N PHE A 217 9.30 15.24 11.17
CA PHE A 217 8.28 16.02 11.87
C PHE A 217 8.83 17.35 12.41
N TYR A 218 8.19 18.45 12.00
CA TYR A 218 8.43 19.80 12.50
C TYR A 218 7.97 19.95 13.96
N ARG A 219 6.86 19.31 14.32
CA ARG A 219 6.40 19.11 15.70
C ARG A 219 5.90 17.69 15.86
N GLN A 220 6.13 17.10 17.03
CA GLN A 220 5.65 15.76 17.33
C GLN A 220 5.32 15.57 18.81
N ASP A 221 4.34 14.72 19.09
CA ASP A 221 4.01 14.24 20.42
C ASP A 221 3.60 12.76 20.36
N GLY A 222 4.51 11.89 20.79
CA GLY A 222 4.37 10.44 20.71
C GLY A 222 3.64 9.85 21.92
N VAL A 223 2.76 8.89 21.66
CA VAL A 223 2.00 8.12 22.64
C VAL A 223 2.44 6.66 22.56
N SER A 224 2.79 6.08 23.70
CA SER A 224 3.22 4.68 23.77
C SER A 224 2.03 3.73 23.67
N SER A 225 2.07 2.82 22.70
CA SER A 225 1.07 1.76 22.47
C SER A 225 1.22 0.53 23.39
N PHE A 226 2.25 0.45 24.24
CA PHE A 226 2.55 -0.75 25.03
C PHE A 226 1.51 -1.13 26.10
N TYR A 227 0.67 -0.19 26.56
CA TYR A 227 -0.30 -0.45 27.63
C TYR A 227 -1.74 -0.57 27.09
N VAL A 228 -2.05 -1.74 26.52
CA VAL A 228 -3.33 -2.07 25.85
C VAL A 228 -4.56 -1.92 26.76
N LYS A 229 -4.39 -1.91 28.09
CA LYS A 229 -5.51 -1.72 29.03
C LYS A 229 -6.02 -0.29 29.12
N ASP A 230 -5.22 0.68 28.66
CA ASP A 230 -5.64 2.07 28.61
C ASP A 230 -6.39 2.35 27.32
N THR A 231 -7.69 2.62 27.44
CA THR A 231 -8.57 2.95 26.31
C THR A 231 -8.96 4.42 26.31
N VAL A 232 -8.47 5.25 27.24
CA VAL A 232 -8.95 6.63 27.43
C VAL A 232 -7.79 7.63 27.43
N GLU A 233 -6.78 7.42 28.27
CA GLU A 233 -5.64 8.33 28.36
C GLU A 233 -4.82 8.31 27.06
N VAL A 234 -4.73 7.16 26.40
CA VAL A 234 -4.07 6.99 25.10
C VAL A 234 -4.62 7.95 24.03
N ASP A 235 -5.94 8.05 23.89
CA ASP A 235 -6.58 8.93 22.90
C ASP A 235 -6.68 10.39 23.39
N PHE A 236 -6.76 10.59 24.70
CA PHE A 236 -6.64 11.92 25.30
C PHE A 236 -5.26 12.53 24.98
N ASN A 237 -4.19 11.74 25.07
CA ASN A 237 -2.84 12.18 24.76
C ASN A 237 -2.65 12.55 23.29
N VAL A 238 -3.36 11.91 22.37
CA VAL A 238 -3.42 12.34 20.95
C VAL A 238 -4.15 13.68 20.84
N SER A 239 -5.28 13.83 21.55
CA SER A 239 -6.19 14.97 21.39
C SER A 239 -5.77 16.23 22.16
N ARG A 240 -4.88 16.14 23.15
CA ARG A 240 -4.54 17.24 24.07
C ARG A 240 -3.97 18.48 23.38
N HIS A 241 -3.36 18.31 22.20
CA HIS A 241 -2.80 19.40 21.38
C HIS A 241 -3.61 19.67 20.11
N LEU A 242 -4.68 18.91 19.85
CA LEU A 242 -5.42 18.98 18.60
C LEU A 242 -5.98 20.38 18.33
N GLU A 243 -6.62 21.01 19.33
CA GLU A 243 -7.21 22.34 19.17
C GLU A 243 -6.14 23.41 18.88
N SER A 244 -4.98 23.35 19.54
CA SER A 244 -3.89 24.29 19.29
C SER A 244 -3.27 24.11 17.91
N GLU A 245 -3.12 22.87 17.43
CA GLU A 245 -2.61 22.60 16.10
C GLU A 245 -3.62 22.99 15.02
N LEU A 246 -4.91 22.70 15.20
CA LEU A 246 -5.96 23.11 14.25
C LEU A 246 -6.10 24.64 14.14
N ALA A 247 -5.84 25.37 15.24
CA ALA A 247 -5.80 26.83 15.22
C ALA A 247 -4.52 27.40 14.57
N ALA A 248 -3.44 26.62 14.52
CA ALA A 248 -2.18 27.03 13.93
C ALA A 248 -2.25 27.04 12.40
N LYS A 249 -1.53 27.99 11.79
CA LYS A 249 -1.47 28.17 10.32
C LYS A 249 -0.11 27.81 9.74
N ASP A 250 0.80 27.23 10.52
CA ASP A 250 2.20 27.04 10.15
C ASP A 250 2.58 25.59 9.83
N TRP A 251 1.60 24.68 9.72
CA TRP A 251 1.78 23.31 9.26
C TRP A 251 1.09 23.07 7.92
N ASP A 252 1.55 22.05 7.19
CA ASP A 252 1.01 21.65 5.89
C ASP A 252 0.45 20.22 5.91
N ALA A 253 0.98 19.32 6.75
CA ALA A 253 0.36 18.03 7.03
C ALA A 253 0.28 17.75 8.52
N LEU A 254 -0.87 17.27 8.99
CA LEU A 254 -1.12 16.83 10.37
C LEU A 254 -1.47 15.34 10.36
N ILE A 255 -0.63 14.54 11.01
CA ILE A 255 -0.84 13.10 11.21
C ILE A 255 -1.34 12.89 12.63
N LEU A 256 -2.48 12.21 12.77
CA LEU A 256 -3.06 11.81 14.04
C LEU A 256 -3.17 10.28 14.05
N HIS A 257 -2.75 9.61 15.13
CA HIS A 257 -2.91 8.16 15.24
C HIS A 257 -3.50 7.77 16.60
N TYR A 258 -4.78 7.41 16.58
CA TYR A 258 -5.59 7.00 17.73
C TYR A 258 -5.52 5.48 17.92
N LEU A 259 -5.33 5.03 19.16
CA LEU A 259 -5.06 3.63 19.53
C LEU A 259 -6.22 3.01 20.32
N GLY A 260 -7.06 3.84 20.95
CA GLY A 260 -8.03 3.36 21.94
C GLY A 260 -9.09 2.42 21.39
N LEU A 261 -9.39 2.46 20.08
CA LEU A 261 -10.34 1.53 19.45
C LEU A 261 -9.76 0.11 19.35
N ASP A 262 -8.53 -0.03 18.86
CA ASP A 262 -7.82 -1.33 18.85
C ASP A 262 -7.67 -1.89 20.27
N HIS A 263 -7.30 -1.04 21.24
CA HIS A 263 -7.22 -1.43 22.65
C HIS A 263 -8.56 -1.96 23.20
N VAL A 264 -9.69 -1.30 22.86
CA VAL A 264 -11.03 -1.80 23.20
C VAL A 264 -11.29 -3.16 22.55
N GLY A 265 -10.87 -3.33 21.30
CA GLY A 265 -10.88 -4.60 20.57
C GLY A 265 -10.18 -5.70 21.36
N HIS A 266 -8.89 -5.55 21.68
CA HIS A 266 -8.12 -6.55 22.43
C HIS A 266 -8.71 -6.91 23.79
N ILE A 267 -9.36 -5.96 24.48
CA ILE A 267 -9.93 -6.19 25.81
C ILE A 267 -11.25 -6.98 25.73
N GLY A 268 -12.14 -6.63 24.79
CA GLY A 268 -13.53 -7.08 24.83
C GLY A 268 -14.14 -7.49 23.49
N GLY A 269 -13.35 -7.50 22.42
CA GLY A 269 -13.78 -7.79 21.06
C GLY A 269 -14.72 -6.73 20.47
N ARG A 270 -15.28 -7.07 19.32
CA ARG A 270 -16.11 -6.17 18.51
C ARG A 270 -17.41 -5.75 19.20
N GLN A 271 -17.92 -6.60 20.07
CA GLN A 271 -19.16 -6.41 20.82
C GLN A 271 -18.91 -5.86 22.24
N SER A 272 -17.70 -5.38 22.52
CA SER A 272 -17.37 -4.74 23.80
C SER A 272 -18.33 -3.57 24.09
N ASN A 273 -18.80 -3.47 25.33
CA ASN A 273 -19.60 -2.32 25.77
C ASN A 273 -18.85 -0.97 25.66
N LEU A 274 -17.53 -1.00 25.47
CA LEU A 274 -16.69 0.18 25.25
C LEU A 274 -16.58 0.57 23.78
N MET A 275 -17.01 -0.27 22.84
CA MET A 275 -16.88 -0.01 21.40
C MET A 275 -17.74 1.18 20.96
N THR A 276 -19.03 1.21 21.32
CA THR A 276 -19.92 2.33 21.01
C THR A 276 -19.44 3.67 21.60
N PRO A 277 -19.10 3.78 22.90
CA PRO A 277 -18.49 5.01 23.43
C PRO A 277 -17.22 5.44 22.68
N LYS A 278 -16.36 4.48 22.31
CA LYS A 278 -15.12 4.78 21.59
C LYS A 278 -15.36 5.29 20.16
N LEU A 279 -16.32 4.70 19.44
CA LEU A 279 -16.74 5.20 18.12
C LEU A 279 -17.32 6.61 18.20
N LYS A 280 -18.09 6.93 19.26
CA LYS A 280 -18.60 8.30 19.49
C LYS A 280 -17.48 9.30 19.70
N GLU A 281 -16.44 8.92 20.44
CA GLU A 281 -15.25 9.75 20.62
C GLU A 281 -14.57 10.04 19.28
N MET A 282 -14.38 9.00 18.44
CA MET A 282 -13.76 9.17 17.12
C MET A 282 -14.63 10.04 16.19
N ASP A 283 -15.95 9.87 16.20
CA ASP A 283 -16.88 10.71 15.44
C ASP A 283 -16.79 12.18 15.86
N ASP A 284 -16.66 12.45 17.17
CA ASP A 284 -16.47 13.79 17.71
C ASP A 284 -15.12 14.41 17.35
N VAL A 285 -14.05 13.61 17.27
CA VAL A 285 -12.75 14.06 16.74
C VAL A 285 -12.87 14.42 15.26
N ILE A 286 -13.46 13.55 14.44
CA ILE A 286 -13.71 13.81 13.01
C ILE A 286 -14.50 15.11 12.84
N ARG A 287 -15.56 15.32 13.65
CA ARG A 287 -16.37 16.54 13.64
C ARG A 287 -15.55 17.79 13.96
N ARG A 288 -14.71 17.74 14.99
CA ARG A 288 -13.86 18.88 15.40
C ARG A 288 -12.87 19.26 14.30
N ILE A 289 -12.17 18.26 13.74
CA ILE A 289 -11.21 18.48 12.65
C ILE A 289 -11.93 19.05 11.42
N HIS A 290 -13.01 18.40 10.97
CA HIS A 290 -13.73 18.82 9.78
C HIS A 290 -14.32 20.24 9.93
N ALA A 291 -14.85 20.58 11.11
CA ALA A 291 -15.33 21.93 11.39
C ALA A 291 -14.20 22.98 11.35
N ALA A 292 -13.05 22.68 11.96
CA ALA A 292 -11.90 23.57 11.97
C ALA A 292 -11.36 23.80 10.55
N VAL A 293 -11.13 22.74 9.77
CA VAL A 293 -10.58 22.87 8.41
C VAL A 293 -11.56 23.57 7.47
N THR A 294 -12.89 23.33 7.60
CA THR A 294 -13.90 24.03 6.80
C THR A 294 -13.97 25.51 7.15
N SER A 295 -13.77 25.88 8.42
CA SER A 295 -13.79 27.29 8.85
C SER A 295 -12.60 28.11 8.32
N ILE A 296 -11.50 27.44 7.96
CA ILE A 296 -10.26 28.06 7.47
C ILE A 296 -10.21 28.10 5.93
N GLN A 297 -11.07 27.34 5.24
CA GLN A 297 -11.13 27.33 3.79
C GLN A 297 -11.51 28.72 3.25
N ASP A 298 -10.51 29.44 2.72
CA ASP A 298 -10.73 30.44 1.68
C ASP A 298 -10.47 29.78 0.31
N ASN A 299 -10.83 30.47 -0.79
CA ASN A 299 -10.67 29.94 -2.16
C ASN A 299 -9.21 29.60 -2.55
N SER A 300 -8.23 29.88 -1.69
CA SER A 300 -6.79 29.78 -1.92
C SER A 300 -6.11 28.64 -1.16
N HIS A 301 -6.75 28.02 -0.15
CA HIS A 301 -6.15 26.94 0.66
C HIS A 301 -7.11 25.80 0.97
N ARG A 302 -7.02 24.71 0.20
CA ARG A 302 -7.88 23.53 0.36
C ARG A 302 -7.21 22.49 1.25
N THR A 303 -7.91 22.07 2.29
CA THR A 303 -7.46 21.00 3.19
C THR A 303 -8.24 19.72 2.90
N LEU A 304 -7.52 18.60 2.74
CA LEU A 304 -8.09 17.26 2.67
C LEU A 304 -8.02 16.59 4.04
N LEU A 305 -9.15 16.11 4.54
CA LEU A 305 -9.21 15.23 5.70
C LEU A 305 -9.36 13.78 5.22
N VAL A 306 -8.41 12.93 5.58
CA VAL A 306 -8.45 11.49 5.29
C VAL A 306 -8.49 10.74 6.62
N VAL A 307 -9.54 9.96 6.85
CA VAL A 307 -9.65 9.05 7.98
C VAL A 307 -9.39 7.63 7.49
N VAL A 308 -8.37 6.97 8.02
CA VAL A 308 -7.97 5.63 7.61
C VAL A 308 -7.91 4.69 8.81
N SER A 309 -7.99 3.40 8.55
CA SER A 309 -7.56 2.36 9.47
C SER A 309 -6.42 1.57 8.87
N ASP A 310 -5.49 1.17 9.69
CA ASP A 310 -4.35 0.33 9.34
C ASP A 310 -4.75 -1.14 9.15
N HIS A 311 -5.68 -1.64 9.95
CA HIS A 311 -6.31 -2.96 9.84
C HIS A 311 -7.74 -3.00 10.40
N GLY A 312 -8.43 -4.13 10.25
CA GLY A 312 -9.65 -4.45 11.00
C GLY A 312 -9.33 -5.32 12.23
N MET A 313 -10.33 -6.07 12.71
CA MET A 313 -10.16 -6.98 13.84
C MET A 313 -11.17 -8.15 13.76
N THR A 314 -10.76 -9.32 14.26
CA THR A 314 -11.64 -10.48 14.44
C THR A 314 -12.74 -10.21 15.47
N GLU A 315 -13.76 -11.08 15.56
CA GLU A 315 -14.84 -10.97 16.56
C GLU A 315 -14.36 -10.84 18.01
N VAL A 316 -13.27 -11.54 18.35
CA VAL A 316 -12.65 -11.52 19.67
C VAL A 316 -11.61 -10.40 19.84
N GLY A 317 -11.42 -9.55 18.83
CA GLY A 317 -10.55 -8.38 18.89
C GLY A 317 -9.07 -8.63 18.57
N ASN A 318 -8.72 -9.81 18.05
CA ASN A 318 -7.36 -10.07 17.54
C ASN A 318 -7.19 -9.56 16.09
N HIS A 319 -5.94 -9.37 15.68
CA HIS A 319 -5.54 -9.05 14.31
C HIS A 319 -4.16 -9.67 13.99
N GLY A 320 -3.61 -9.40 12.81
CA GLY A 320 -2.34 -9.91 12.29
C GLY A 320 -2.47 -11.02 11.24
N GLY A 321 -3.66 -11.59 11.10
CA GLY A 321 -3.99 -12.64 10.13
C GLY A 321 -4.44 -12.12 8.77
N SER A 322 -5.25 -12.94 8.10
CA SER A 322 -5.71 -12.73 6.72
C SER A 322 -7.21 -12.97 6.56
N SER A 323 -7.98 -12.93 7.65
CA SER A 323 -9.44 -13.01 7.57
C SER A 323 -10.01 -11.73 6.94
N TYR A 324 -11.26 -11.80 6.47
CA TYR A 324 -11.93 -10.61 5.95
C TYR A 324 -11.99 -9.52 7.04
N GLU A 325 -12.36 -9.91 8.25
CA GLU A 325 -12.56 -9.02 9.39
C GLU A 325 -11.28 -8.28 9.77
N GLU A 326 -10.12 -8.92 9.62
CA GLU A 326 -8.81 -8.31 9.88
C GLU A 326 -8.29 -7.45 8.72
N THR A 327 -8.64 -7.81 7.47
CA THR A 327 -8.14 -7.12 6.27
C THR A 327 -9.02 -5.96 5.83
N ASP A 328 -10.28 -5.91 6.28
CA ASP A 328 -11.23 -4.87 5.94
C ASP A 328 -11.00 -3.57 6.74
N SER A 329 -10.11 -2.70 6.24
CA SER A 329 -9.79 -1.42 6.88
C SER A 329 -10.44 -0.23 6.17
N LEU A 330 -10.75 0.81 6.91
CA LEU A 330 -11.43 2.00 6.39
C LEU A 330 -10.46 2.91 5.62
N ALA A 331 -10.91 3.49 4.50
CA ALA A 331 -10.38 4.75 3.99
C ALA A 331 -11.52 5.70 3.63
N LEU A 332 -11.59 6.84 4.30
CA LEU A 332 -12.66 7.83 4.17
C LEU A 332 -12.05 9.20 3.84
N PHE A 333 -12.43 9.75 2.69
CA PHE A 333 -11.97 11.06 2.24
C PHE A 333 -13.09 12.07 2.49
N ILE A 334 -12.85 13.05 3.37
CA ILE A 334 -13.80 14.07 3.81
C ILE A 334 -13.39 15.44 3.26
N GLY A 335 -14.37 16.22 2.80
CA GLY A 335 -14.09 17.46 2.05
C GLY A 335 -13.63 17.19 0.62
N HIS A 336 -13.66 15.90 0.23
CA HIS A 336 -13.56 15.44 -1.13
C HIS A 336 -14.92 14.86 -1.50
N SER A 337 -15.78 15.69 -2.09
CA SER A 337 -16.93 15.15 -2.78
C SER A 337 -17.26 15.96 -4.01
N VAL A 338 -17.38 15.17 -5.04
CA VAL A 338 -17.61 15.49 -6.43
C VAL A 338 -19.06 15.92 -6.58
N GLU A 339 -19.34 16.69 -7.61
CA GLU A 339 -20.65 17.11 -8.13
C GLU A 339 -21.56 15.91 -8.50
N SER A 340 -21.74 14.93 -7.61
CA SER A 340 -22.71 13.87 -7.78
C SER A 340 -24.02 14.29 -7.12
N SER A 341 -25.08 14.37 -7.91
CA SER A 341 -26.45 14.53 -7.41
C SER A 341 -26.96 13.30 -6.64
N HIS A 342 -26.25 12.18 -6.71
CA HIS A 342 -26.58 10.92 -6.04
C HIS A 342 -25.32 10.27 -5.46
N CYS A 343 -25.21 10.23 -4.14
CA CYS A 343 -24.29 9.33 -3.45
C CYS A 343 -25.09 8.19 -2.83
N SER A 344 -24.63 6.97 -3.05
CA SER A 344 -25.07 5.81 -2.29
C SER A 344 -23.98 5.51 -1.25
N PRO A 345 -24.19 5.90 0.02
CA PRO A 345 -23.16 5.74 1.07
C PRO A 345 -22.83 4.27 1.36
N TYR A 346 -23.64 3.33 0.87
CA TYR A 346 -23.49 1.88 1.08
C TYR A 346 -23.14 1.13 -0.21
N ASP A 347 -22.86 1.84 -1.31
CA ASP A 347 -22.21 1.22 -2.45
C ASP A 347 -20.83 0.76 -2.02
N GLN A 348 -20.58 -0.54 -2.11
CA GLN A 348 -19.30 -1.10 -1.70
C GLN A 348 -18.21 -0.70 -2.68
N LYS A 349 -17.45 0.31 -2.30
CA LYS A 349 -16.22 0.70 -2.99
C LYS A 349 -15.07 -0.05 -2.36
N GLU A 350 -14.36 -0.83 -3.16
CA GLU A 350 -13.16 -1.54 -2.74
C GLU A 350 -11.92 -0.81 -3.24
N ALA A 351 -10.89 -0.82 -2.40
CA ALA A 351 -9.55 -0.34 -2.71
C ALA A 351 -8.54 -1.26 -2.03
N LEU A 352 -7.27 -1.20 -2.42
CA LEU A 352 -6.20 -1.72 -1.57
C LEU A 352 -5.61 -0.57 -0.75
N GLN A 353 -5.09 -0.88 0.43
CA GLN A 353 -4.41 0.10 1.26
C GLN A 353 -3.23 0.81 0.55
N VAL A 354 -2.56 0.09 -0.36
CA VAL A 354 -1.48 0.65 -1.20
C VAL A 354 -1.96 1.67 -2.23
N ASP A 355 -3.25 1.70 -2.57
CA ASP A 355 -3.84 2.63 -3.53
C ASP A 355 -3.96 4.06 -2.95
N LEU A 356 -3.70 4.23 -1.64
CA LEU A 356 -3.65 5.53 -0.97
C LEU A 356 -2.43 6.37 -1.38
N ALA A 357 -1.23 5.79 -1.40
CA ALA A 357 0.00 6.52 -1.71
C ALA A 357 0.01 7.21 -3.09
N PRO A 358 -0.35 6.56 -4.22
CA PRO A 358 -0.31 7.19 -5.53
C PRO A 358 -1.45 8.21 -5.68
N THR A 359 -2.58 7.96 -5.04
CA THR A 359 -3.72 8.86 -5.00
C THR A 359 -3.35 10.16 -4.27
N LEU A 360 -2.83 10.06 -3.05
CA LEU A 360 -2.40 11.22 -2.28
C LEU A 360 -1.24 11.94 -2.98
N ALA A 361 -0.28 11.21 -3.56
CA ALA A 361 0.82 11.84 -4.29
C ALA A 361 0.33 12.78 -5.40
N LEU A 362 -0.59 12.32 -6.25
CA LEU A 362 -1.11 13.15 -7.33
C LEU A 362 -2.09 14.24 -6.86
N LEU A 363 -2.85 14.02 -5.79
CA LEU A 363 -3.70 15.07 -5.19
C LEU A 363 -2.90 16.24 -4.62
N PHE A 364 -1.68 16.00 -4.14
CA PHE A 364 -0.76 17.00 -3.60
C PHE A 364 0.32 17.46 -4.60
N GLY A 365 0.29 16.95 -5.83
CA GLY A 365 1.24 17.34 -6.89
C GLY A 365 2.70 16.93 -6.61
N ILE A 366 2.90 15.83 -5.89
CA ILE A 366 4.22 15.25 -5.60
C ILE A 366 4.44 13.94 -6.39
N PRO A 367 5.69 13.49 -6.58
CA PRO A 367 6.00 12.24 -7.25
C PRO A 367 5.34 11.05 -6.56
N ILE A 368 4.86 10.08 -7.34
CA ILE A 368 4.41 8.79 -6.78
C ILE A 368 5.65 8.05 -6.23
N PRO A 369 5.60 7.51 -4.99
CA PRO A 369 6.74 6.83 -4.39
C PRO A 369 7.31 5.71 -5.27
N LYS A 370 8.63 5.59 -5.29
CA LYS A 370 9.37 4.83 -6.30
C LYS A 370 9.05 3.33 -6.36
N ASN A 371 8.65 2.73 -5.26
CA ASN A 371 8.27 1.32 -5.19
C ASN A 371 6.75 1.09 -5.05
N ASN A 372 5.95 2.13 -5.32
CA ASN A 372 4.49 2.05 -5.29
C ASN A 372 3.94 1.07 -6.33
N ILE A 373 3.13 0.11 -5.86
CA ILE A 373 2.33 -0.81 -6.68
C ILE A 373 0.84 -0.46 -6.70
N GLY A 374 0.43 0.56 -5.94
CA GLY A 374 -0.96 1.02 -5.88
C GLY A 374 -1.44 1.67 -7.19
N VAL A 375 -2.75 1.64 -7.39
CA VAL A 375 -3.45 2.32 -8.48
C VAL A 375 -4.30 3.46 -7.95
N LEU A 376 -4.60 4.45 -8.79
CA LEU A 376 -5.40 5.61 -8.37
C LEU A 376 -6.84 5.24 -8.02
N LEU A 377 -7.41 5.95 -7.05
CA LEU A 377 -8.84 5.99 -6.77
C LEU A 377 -9.50 7.05 -7.67
N PRO A 378 -10.12 6.68 -8.81
CA PRO A 378 -10.41 7.64 -9.89
C PRO A 378 -11.43 8.71 -9.50
N GLU A 379 -12.38 8.35 -8.63
CA GLU A 379 -13.42 9.29 -8.17
C GLU A 379 -12.83 10.50 -7.45
N LEU A 380 -11.64 10.36 -6.84
CA LEU A 380 -10.96 11.45 -6.15
C LEU A 380 -10.36 12.50 -7.11
N PHE A 381 -10.40 12.25 -8.42
CA PHE A 381 -9.90 13.15 -9.45
C PHE A 381 -11.01 13.76 -10.30
N ASN A 382 -12.28 13.55 -9.94
CA ASN A 382 -13.41 14.02 -10.76
C ASN A 382 -13.52 15.55 -10.89
N SER A 383 -12.91 16.30 -9.96
CA SER A 383 -12.83 17.78 -10.03
C SER A 383 -11.84 18.29 -11.07
N LEU A 384 -10.97 17.43 -11.60
CA LEU A 384 -10.03 17.77 -12.67
C LEU A 384 -10.72 17.80 -14.03
N ALA A 385 -10.10 18.45 -15.01
CA ALA A 385 -10.50 18.33 -16.40
C ALA A 385 -10.18 16.92 -16.95
N ASP A 386 -10.87 16.49 -18.00
CA ASP A 386 -10.74 15.14 -18.54
C ASP A 386 -9.31 14.81 -19.02
N ASP A 387 -8.59 15.76 -19.62
CA ASP A 387 -7.18 15.61 -19.98
C ASP A 387 -6.27 15.44 -18.76
N GLN A 388 -6.55 16.20 -17.69
CA GLN A 388 -5.82 16.07 -16.43
C GLN A 388 -6.09 14.70 -15.77
N LYS A 389 -7.30 14.17 -15.85
CA LYS A 389 -7.62 12.80 -15.39
C LYS A 389 -6.89 11.73 -16.21
N LEU A 390 -6.80 11.89 -17.53
CA LEU A 390 -6.02 10.97 -18.36
C LEU A 390 -4.52 11.07 -18.02
N ARG A 391 -4.02 12.27 -17.76
CA ARG A 391 -2.64 12.51 -17.34
C ARG A 391 -2.33 11.84 -16.00
N THR A 392 -3.22 11.87 -15.00
CA THR A 392 -2.99 11.15 -13.74
C THR A 392 -2.91 9.64 -13.95
N LEU A 393 -3.79 9.06 -14.76
CA LEU A 393 -3.75 7.63 -15.13
C LEU A 393 -2.46 7.25 -15.88
N GLU A 394 -1.99 8.12 -16.75
CA GLU A 394 -0.72 7.96 -17.46
C GLU A 394 0.48 7.95 -16.50
N LEU A 395 0.55 8.93 -15.58
CA LEU A 395 1.60 9.00 -14.55
C LEU A 395 1.62 7.75 -13.65
N ASN A 396 0.45 7.27 -13.22
CA ASN A 396 0.36 6.03 -12.47
C ASN A 396 0.80 4.81 -13.30
N SER A 397 0.44 4.77 -14.58
CA SER A 397 0.87 3.71 -15.51
C SER A 397 2.38 3.69 -15.72
N TRP A 398 3.01 4.85 -15.86
CA TRP A 398 4.46 4.99 -15.96
C TRP A 398 5.18 4.52 -14.69
N GLN A 399 4.63 4.82 -13.52
CA GLN A 399 5.19 4.32 -12.27
C GLN A 399 5.19 2.78 -12.20
N ILE A 400 4.04 2.16 -12.49
CA ILE A 400 3.91 0.70 -12.51
C ILE A 400 4.82 0.07 -13.57
N LEU A 401 4.94 0.72 -14.73
CA LEU A 401 5.81 0.28 -15.82
C LEU A 401 7.29 0.22 -15.40
N ARG A 402 7.80 1.20 -14.64
CA ARG A 402 9.18 1.16 -14.12
C ARG A 402 9.44 -0.06 -13.25
N LEU A 403 8.47 -0.44 -12.42
CA LEU A 403 8.56 -1.64 -11.59
C LEU A 403 8.52 -2.92 -12.41
N LEU A 404 7.66 -2.98 -13.43
CA LEU A 404 7.62 -4.11 -14.35
C LEU A 404 8.95 -4.27 -15.09
N GLN A 405 9.54 -3.20 -15.60
CA GLN A 405 10.85 -3.21 -16.26
C GLN A 405 11.97 -3.68 -15.32
N LYS A 406 11.92 -3.28 -14.04
CA LYS A 406 12.89 -3.72 -13.02
C LYS A 406 12.75 -5.21 -12.68
N GLN A 407 11.53 -5.72 -12.57
CA GLN A 407 11.26 -7.13 -12.27
C GLN A 407 11.40 -8.03 -13.50
N ARG A 408 11.18 -7.49 -14.69
CA ARG A 408 11.27 -8.20 -15.98
C ARG A 408 12.10 -7.38 -16.96
N PRO A 409 13.44 -7.52 -16.94
CA PRO A 409 14.33 -6.76 -17.82
C PRO A 409 14.08 -6.96 -19.32
N ALA A 410 13.43 -8.07 -19.70
CA ALA A 410 13.03 -8.34 -21.09
C ALA A 410 11.76 -7.57 -21.54
N PHE A 411 11.07 -6.89 -20.63
CA PHE A 411 9.91 -6.08 -20.93
C PHE A 411 10.34 -4.62 -21.14
N CYS A 412 10.15 -4.11 -22.36
CA CYS A 412 10.46 -2.73 -22.73
C CYS A 412 9.21 -2.05 -23.31
N SER A 413 8.92 -0.83 -22.86
CA SER A 413 7.74 -0.07 -23.31
C SER A 413 7.87 0.47 -24.72
N GLU A 414 9.09 0.77 -25.17
CA GLU A 414 9.36 1.25 -26.53
C GLU A 414 8.99 0.17 -27.56
N ASP A 415 9.26 -1.10 -27.25
CA ASP A 415 8.87 -2.25 -28.07
C ASP A 415 7.34 -2.42 -28.19
N CYS A 416 6.56 -1.88 -27.25
CA CYS A 416 5.10 -1.98 -27.29
C CYS A 416 4.48 -0.97 -28.28
N VAL A 417 5.12 0.18 -28.52
CA VAL A 417 4.55 1.28 -29.34
C VAL A 417 4.70 0.99 -30.85
N ASP A 418 5.70 0.21 -31.24
CA ASP A 418 6.00 -0.13 -32.64
C ASP A 418 5.40 -1.45 -33.13
N SER A 419 4.68 -2.21 -32.30
CA SER A 419 4.00 -3.43 -32.73
C SER A 419 2.75 -3.09 -33.56
N LYS A 420 2.94 -2.74 -34.83
CA LYS A 420 1.90 -2.80 -35.87
C LYS A 420 1.60 -4.26 -36.21
N ASP A 421 1.06 -4.99 -35.26
CA ASP A 421 0.77 -6.38 -35.44
C ASP A 421 -0.75 -6.59 -35.46
N ASP A 422 -1.25 -6.50 -36.69
CA ASP A 422 -2.44 -7.19 -37.16
C ASP A 422 -2.19 -8.70 -36.98
N PHE A 423 -2.71 -9.30 -35.90
CA PHE A 423 -2.66 -10.75 -35.75
C PHE A 423 -4.04 -11.34 -35.54
N GLY A 424 -4.43 -12.12 -36.55
CA GLY A 424 -5.51 -13.08 -36.50
C GLY A 424 -5.39 -14.03 -35.32
N ALA A 425 -6.54 -14.57 -34.95
CA ALA A 425 -6.71 -15.53 -33.89
C ALA A 425 -5.87 -16.80 -34.14
N ASP A 426 -4.70 -16.90 -33.53
CA ASP A 426 -3.95 -18.16 -33.42
C ASP A 426 -3.88 -18.65 -31.97
N MET A 427 -4.15 -19.96 -31.83
CA MET A 427 -4.31 -20.72 -30.59
C MET A 427 -2.99 -20.96 -29.81
N LEU A 428 -2.27 -19.92 -29.40
CA LEU A 428 -1.24 -20.04 -28.34
C LEU A 428 -1.54 -19.11 -27.16
N PRO A 429 -1.19 -19.49 -25.91
CA PRO A 429 -1.28 -18.58 -24.78
C PRO A 429 -0.38 -17.37 -25.03
N GLU A 430 -0.97 -16.18 -25.07
CA GLU A 430 -0.24 -14.92 -25.13
C GLU A 430 0.66 -14.79 -23.89
N SER A 431 1.96 -14.50 -24.06
CA SER A 431 2.85 -14.27 -22.91
C SER A 431 2.36 -13.06 -22.11
N THR A 432 2.63 -13.04 -20.80
CA THR A 432 2.21 -11.93 -19.93
C THR A 432 2.76 -10.59 -20.44
N GLU A 433 4.00 -10.57 -20.94
CA GLU A 433 4.66 -9.39 -21.51
C GLU A 433 3.90 -8.87 -22.74
N LYS A 434 3.53 -9.74 -23.68
CA LYS A 434 2.76 -9.36 -24.88
C LYS A 434 1.40 -8.78 -24.50
N LYS A 435 0.72 -9.40 -23.53
CA LYS A 435 -0.57 -8.91 -23.03
C LYS A 435 -0.45 -7.53 -22.40
N LEU A 436 0.59 -7.31 -21.58
CA LEU A 436 0.87 -6.01 -20.97
C LEU A 436 1.19 -4.95 -22.01
N CYS A 437 2.01 -5.28 -23.02
CA CYS A 437 2.30 -4.38 -24.14
C CYS A 437 1.02 -3.98 -24.88
N ARG A 438 0.18 -4.94 -25.28
CA ARG A 438 -1.06 -4.66 -26.01
C ARG A 438 -2.00 -3.73 -25.21
N LEU A 439 -2.14 -3.98 -23.90
CA LEU A 439 -2.96 -3.14 -23.03
C LEU A 439 -2.40 -1.72 -22.91
N LEU A 440 -1.08 -1.59 -22.75
CA LEU A 440 -0.39 -0.30 -22.67
C LEU A 440 -0.54 0.49 -23.98
N SER A 441 -0.29 -0.15 -25.13
CA SER A 441 -0.40 0.47 -26.45
C SER A 441 -1.83 0.90 -26.75
N LYS A 442 -2.82 0.09 -26.36
CA LYS A 442 -4.23 0.47 -26.45
C LYS A 442 -4.52 1.72 -25.60
N ALA A 443 -4.02 1.78 -24.37
CA ALA A 443 -4.22 2.91 -23.48
C ALA A 443 -3.62 4.21 -24.07
N PHE A 444 -2.39 4.17 -24.57
CA PHE A 444 -1.75 5.33 -25.21
C PHE A 444 -2.43 5.75 -26.52
N ALA A 445 -2.86 4.79 -27.34
CA ALA A 445 -3.61 5.09 -28.56
C ALA A 445 -4.96 5.77 -28.25
N SER A 446 -5.71 5.26 -27.28
CA SER A 446 -6.96 5.87 -26.83
C SER A 446 -6.75 7.24 -26.18
N HIS A 447 -5.69 7.41 -25.37
CA HIS A 447 -5.31 8.70 -24.80
C HIS A 447 -5.06 9.74 -25.90
N ARG A 448 -4.20 9.42 -26.87
CA ARG A 448 -3.89 10.32 -27.99
C ARG A 448 -5.13 10.66 -28.82
N SER A 449 -6.01 9.67 -29.06
CA SER A 449 -7.27 9.89 -29.77
C SER A 449 -8.19 10.86 -29.02
N SER A 450 -8.26 10.74 -27.68
CA SER A 450 -9.07 11.64 -26.85
C SER A 450 -8.54 13.08 -26.90
N LEU A 451 -7.21 13.28 -26.83
CA LEU A 451 -6.58 14.60 -26.93
C LEU A 451 -6.79 15.26 -28.30
N LEU A 452 -6.54 14.54 -29.40
CA LEU A 452 -6.67 15.07 -30.77
C LEU A 452 -8.10 15.51 -31.12
N HIS A 453 -9.11 14.93 -30.48
CA HIS A 453 -10.52 15.24 -30.75
C HIS A 453 -11.10 16.29 -29.80
N ARG A 454 -10.32 16.76 -28.81
CA ARG A 454 -10.66 17.92 -28.00
C ARG A 454 -10.46 19.23 -28.76
N ASP A 455 -9.42 19.30 -29.60
CA ASP A 455 -9.05 20.50 -30.35
C ASP A 455 -9.90 20.68 -31.64
N SER A 456 -10.75 19.71 -31.96
CA SER A 456 -11.69 19.79 -33.08
C SER A 456 -13.12 20.11 -32.60
N ASN A 457 -13.88 20.89 -33.38
CA ASN A 457 -15.25 21.34 -33.06
C ASN A 457 -16.31 20.18 -33.09
N PHE A 458 -16.04 19.07 -32.41
CA PHE A 458 -16.87 17.87 -32.40
C PHE A 458 -18.03 17.95 -31.40
N ARG A 459 -19.05 17.09 -31.59
CA ARG A 459 -20.20 16.98 -30.68
C ARG A 459 -19.76 16.42 -29.33
N SER A 460 -20.19 17.03 -28.23
CA SER A 460 -19.80 16.68 -26.84
C SER A 460 -19.94 15.19 -26.48
N VAL A 461 -20.89 14.48 -27.09
CA VAL A 461 -21.16 13.06 -26.84
C VAL A 461 -20.06 12.14 -27.36
N GLU A 462 -19.46 12.45 -28.52
CA GLU A 462 -18.39 11.64 -29.11
C GLU A 462 -17.08 11.85 -28.34
N ALA A 463 -16.80 13.08 -27.88
CA ALA A 463 -15.66 13.40 -27.04
C ALA A 463 -15.73 12.66 -25.68
N ALA A 464 -16.91 12.62 -25.05
CA ALA A 464 -17.13 11.88 -23.81
C ALA A 464 -16.92 10.36 -23.99
N GLY A 465 -17.33 9.80 -25.14
CA GLY A 465 -17.09 8.40 -25.46
C GLY A 465 -15.60 8.04 -25.60
N LEU A 466 -14.81 8.93 -26.21
CA LEU A 466 -13.36 8.74 -26.36
C LEU A 466 -12.61 8.86 -25.04
N PHE A 467 -13.00 9.81 -24.19
CA PHE A 467 -12.48 9.93 -22.83
C PHE A 467 -12.76 8.64 -22.04
N GLY A 468 -14.01 8.16 -22.04
CA GLY A 468 -14.37 6.91 -21.37
C GLY A 468 -13.54 5.71 -21.87
N ALA A 469 -13.35 5.58 -23.18
CA ALA A 469 -12.54 4.52 -23.76
C ALA A 469 -11.06 4.57 -23.36
N ALA A 470 -10.50 5.78 -23.18
CA ALA A 470 -9.13 5.97 -22.69
C ALA A 470 -9.01 5.59 -21.21
N VAL A 471 -9.96 6.02 -20.37
CA VAL A 471 -10.04 5.63 -18.95
C VAL A 471 -10.14 4.10 -18.80
N ASP A 472 -11.01 3.46 -19.58
CA ASP A 472 -11.17 2.00 -19.57
C ASP A 472 -9.89 1.27 -19.98
N SER A 473 -9.18 1.81 -20.97
CA SER A 473 -7.94 1.20 -21.47
C SER A 473 -6.80 1.30 -20.45
N TYR A 474 -6.63 2.46 -19.80
CA TYR A 474 -5.69 2.61 -18.68
C TYR A 474 -6.05 1.72 -17.50
N SER A 475 -7.33 1.69 -17.11
CA SER A 475 -7.82 0.84 -16.03
C SER A 475 -7.55 -0.64 -16.32
N GLY A 476 -7.73 -1.05 -17.58
CA GLY A 476 -7.41 -2.39 -18.06
C GLY A 476 -5.91 -2.73 -17.94
N PHE A 477 -5.02 -1.82 -18.33
CA PHE A 477 -3.57 -1.98 -18.16
C PHE A 477 -3.18 -2.06 -16.68
N LEU A 478 -3.57 -1.07 -15.88
CA LEU A 478 -3.21 -0.96 -14.46
C LEU A 478 -3.65 -2.18 -13.66
N ARG A 479 -4.87 -2.68 -13.88
CA ARG A 479 -5.37 -3.90 -13.24
C ARG A 479 -4.46 -5.09 -13.52
N HIS A 480 -4.14 -5.36 -14.79
CA HIS A 480 -3.30 -6.51 -15.16
C HIS A 480 -1.85 -6.35 -14.72
N ALA A 481 -1.30 -5.14 -14.82
CA ALA A 481 0.06 -4.84 -14.39
C ALA A 481 0.22 -5.03 -12.88
N LYS A 482 -0.74 -4.51 -12.10
CA LYS A 482 -0.85 -4.72 -10.65
C LYS A 482 -0.91 -6.21 -10.33
N THR A 483 -1.84 -6.97 -10.90
CA THR A 483 -1.92 -8.42 -10.68
C THR A 483 -0.63 -9.15 -11.04
N THR A 484 0.10 -8.71 -12.07
CA THR A 484 1.38 -9.32 -12.47
C THR A 484 2.47 -9.07 -11.41
N LEU A 485 2.59 -7.84 -10.91
CA LEU A 485 3.51 -7.50 -9.82
C LEU A 485 3.15 -8.29 -8.55
N PHE A 486 1.85 -8.46 -8.25
CA PHE A 486 1.33 -9.25 -7.14
C PHE A 486 1.52 -10.76 -7.28
N ALA A 487 1.34 -11.31 -8.47
CA ALA A 487 1.63 -12.72 -8.72
C ALA A 487 3.14 -12.98 -8.54
N CYS A 488 4.00 -12.06 -8.97
CA CYS A 488 5.43 -12.15 -8.70
C CYS A 488 5.76 -12.03 -7.20
N LEU A 489 4.96 -11.29 -6.43
CA LEU A 489 5.05 -11.24 -4.96
C LEU A 489 4.70 -12.57 -4.29
N CYS A 490 3.80 -13.37 -4.88
CA CYS A 490 3.31 -14.63 -4.32
C CYS A 490 3.97 -15.90 -4.89
N ASN A 491 4.61 -15.83 -6.06
CA ASN A 491 5.21 -16.98 -6.74
C ASN A 491 6.74 -17.02 -6.63
N LEU A 492 7.22 -18.03 -5.92
CA LEU A 492 8.51 -18.68 -6.22
C LEU A 492 8.48 -20.21 -6.06
N LEU A 493 7.30 -20.83 -6.09
CA LEU A 493 7.11 -22.27 -6.28
C LEU A 493 5.80 -22.48 -7.06
N ASP A 494 5.88 -23.15 -8.22
CA ASP A 494 4.75 -23.54 -9.09
C ASP A 494 3.54 -24.04 -8.30
N ASP A 495 2.34 -23.65 -8.76
CA ASP A 495 0.92 -24.04 -8.52
C ASP A 495 0.47 -24.89 -7.31
N TYR A 496 1.35 -25.60 -6.61
CA TYR A 496 1.05 -26.49 -5.49
C TYR A 496 1.30 -25.89 -4.10
N PHE A 497 2.09 -24.82 -3.97
CA PHE A 497 2.43 -24.18 -2.69
C PHE A 497 2.07 -22.70 -2.65
N MET A 498 0.90 -22.33 -3.20
CA MET A 498 0.34 -21.00 -2.99
C MET A 498 -0.09 -20.89 -1.51
N PHE A 499 0.63 -20.09 -0.71
CA PHE A 499 0.27 -19.85 0.68
C PHE A 499 -1.15 -19.25 0.78
N PHE A 500 -1.98 -19.81 1.67
CA PHE A 500 -3.38 -19.40 1.90
C PHE A 500 -3.53 -17.87 2.08
N SER A 501 -2.55 -17.22 2.70
CA SER A 501 -2.51 -15.77 2.92
C SER A 501 -2.36 -14.93 1.65
N CYS A 502 -1.61 -15.41 0.65
CA CYS A 502 -1.45 -14.73 -0.64
C CYS A 502 -2.67 -14.96 -1.53
N ARG A 503 -3.26 -16.16 -1.47
CA ARG A 503 -4.45 -16.53 -2.24
C ARG A 503 -5.68 -15.69 -1.88
N ASN A 504 -5.95 -15.46 -0.59
CA ASN A 504 -7.09 -14.63 -0.19
C ASN A 504 -6.90 -13.16 -0.60
N TYR A 505 -5.68 -12.62 -0.53
CA TYR A 505 -5.39 -11.27 -0.99
C TYR A 505 -5.49 -11.15 -2.53
N LEU A 506 -4.97 -12.13 -3.27
CA LEU A 506 -5.10 -12.23 -4.73
C LEU A 506 -6.55 -12.41 -5.20
N LEU A 507 -7.42 -13.04 -4.41
CA LEU A 507 -8.85 -13.17 -4.72
C LEU A 507 -9.61 -11.82 -4.63
N HIS A 508 -9.04 -10.83 -3.94
CA HIS A 508 -9.57 -9.47 -3.83
C HIS A 508 -8.91 -8.47 -4.81
N ILE A 509 -7.86 -8.88 -5.53
CA ILE A 509 -7.22 -8.12 -6.63
C ILE A 509 -7.90 -8.49 -7.94
#